data_AF-A0A844Y9S2-F1
#
_entry.id   AF-A0A844Y9S2-F1
#
_cell.length_a   1.000
_cell.length_b   1.000
_cell.length_c   1.000
_cell.angle_alpha   90.00
_cell.angle_beta   90.00
_cell.angle_gamma   90.00
#
_symmetry.space_group_name_H-M   'P 1'
#
loop_
_entity.id
_entity.type
_entity.pdbx_description
1 polymer ?
#
loop_
_entity_poly.entity_id
_entity_poly.type
_entity_poly.pdbx_seq_one_letter_code
_entity_poly.pdbx_strand_id
1 'polypeptide(L)'
;MPELKRVNLPVGWAHPAFDRLQLEDYDWLTDGATAARRAGYALVQARLGYPLENQDYLSGFVLLAENADLYWRRIDRGLDEARERGVPRRYVWALPQVARDGYTQLPRPEDNEENPMTPFDDVAYPLALGRDASVSPEFSTSVALTASGHERRNALWSDARLRFDVGPGIRSEEELGTLIAFFRARHGPARGFRLRDPFDFSSRAMTGTPTAFDQIIATGDGLASEFALIKTYDEQVRRITRPVAGSILVSVDGVPTSDWTLGQNGMILLDTAPLVGAIVRAGFLFDVPVRFAEDRIDVSGLNFAAGEAPSIPLVELREETFA
;
A
#
# COMPACT_ATOMS: atom_id res chain seq x y z
N MET A 1 -4.43 32.38 -9.41
CA MET A 1 -4.74 33.61 -10.18
C MET A 1 -4.15 33.50 -11.60
N PRO A 2 -4.82 33.99 -12.65
CA PRO A 2 -4.35 33.87 -14.03
C PRO A 2 -2.99 34.53 -14.31
N GLU A 3 -2.68 35.64 -13.63
CA GLU A 3 -1.41 36.37 -13.83
C GLU A 3 -0.19 35.60 -13.32
N LEU A 4 -0.28 34.95 -12.16
CA LEU A 4 0.78 34.08 -11.63
C LEU A 4 1.11 32.93 -12.60
N LYS A 5 0.09 32.38 -13.28
CA LYS A 5 0.29 31.33 -14.30
C LYS A 5 1.00 31.88 -15.54
N ARG A 6 0.81 33.14 -15.91
CA ARG A 6 1.53 33.76 -17.04
C ARG A 6 2.99 34.04 -16.71
N VAL A 7 3.28 34.42 -15.46
CA VAL A 7 4.65 34.68 -15.00
C VAL A 7 5.43 33.38 -14.85
N ASN A 8 4.85 32.36 -14.20
CA ASN A 8 5.56 31.11 -13.92
C ASN A 8 5.63 30.16 -15.12
N LEU A 9 4.69 30.27 -16.07
CA LEU A 9 4.63 29.43 -17.28
C LEU A 9 4.35 30.32 -18.51
N PRO A 10 5.29 31.19 -18.91
CA PRO A 10 5.08 32.05 -20.07
C PRO A 10 5.02 31.21 -21.35
N VAL A 11 4.06 31.52 -22.23
CA VAL A 11 3.88 30.77 -23.49
C VAL A 11 5.09 30.84 -24.42
N GLY A 12 5.92 31.89 -24.28
CA GLY A 12 7.19 32.01 -25.02
C GLY A 12 8.25 30.97 -24.61
N TRP A 13 8.05 30.24 -23.50
CA TRP A 13 8.92 29.13 -23.11
C TRP A 13 8.44 27.78 -23.63
N ALA A 14 7.28 27.72 -24.31
CA ALA A 14 6.77 26.47 -24.86
C ALA A 14 7.78 25.84 -25.84
N HIS A 15 7.80 24.51 -25.88
CA HIS A 15 8.67 23.75 -26.75
C HIS A 15 8.52 24.19 -28.22
N PRO A 16 9.62 24.38 -28.97
CA PRO A 16 11.01 24.05 -28.63
C PRO A 16 11.87 25.26 -28.19
N ALA A 17 11.33 26.21 -27.41
CA ALA A 17 12.08 27.44 -27.07
C ALA A 17 13.40 27.18 -26.30
N PHE A 18 13.44 26.12 -25.48
CA PHE A 18 14.64 25.62 -24.81
C PHE A 18 14.82 24.13 -25.07
N ASP A 19 16.02 23.61 -24.80
CA ASP A 19 16.32 22.18 -25.00
C ASP A 19 15.60 21.29 -23.98
N ARG A 20 15.41 21.81 -22.75
CA ARG A 20 14.85 21.07 -21.62
C ARG A 20 13.97 21.95 -20.75
N LEU A 21 13.03 21.32 -20.05
CA LEU A 21 12.18 21.92 -19.04
C LEU A 21 12.42 21.22 -17.69
N GLN A 22 12.92 21.95 -16.69
CA GLN A 22 12.98 21.47 -15.31
C GLN A 22 11.69 21.83 -14.57
N LEU A 23 11.06 20.84 -13.94
CA LEU A 23 9.87 21.02 -13.11
C LEU A 23 10.17 20.83 -11.63
N GLU A 24 9.63 21.75 -10.87
CA GLU A 24 9.74 21.85 -9.42
C GLU A 24 8.34 21.97 -8.82
N ASP A 25 8.04 21.14 -7.84
CA ASP A 25 6.79 21.15 -7.09
C ASP A 25 7.01 20.78 -5.62
N TYR A 26 8.23 21.02 -5.11
CA TYR A 26 8.69 20.48 -3.84
C TYR A 26 7.82 20.90 -2.66
N ASP A 27 7.26 22.12 -2.63
CA ASP A 27 6.32 22.54 -1.58
C ASP A 27 5.08 21.62 -1.58
N TRP A 28 4.47 21.41 -2.76
CA TRP A 28 3.35 20.49 -2.90
C TRP A 28 3.73 19.04 -2.59
N LEU A 29 4.95 18.63 -2.94
CA LEU A 29 5.47 17.30 -2.63
C LEU A 29 5.59 17.10 -1.12
N THR A 30 6.26 18.02 -0.43
CA THR A 30 6.49 17.94 1.01
C THR A 30 5.25 18.19 1.82
N ASP A 31 4.25 18.91 1.29
CA ASP A 31 2.94 19.10 1.91
C ASP A 31 1.97 17.93 1.66
N GLY A 32 2.28 17.03 0.71
CA GLY A 32 1.43 15.90 0.38
C GLY A 32 0.26 16.25 -0.56
N ALA A 33 0.36 17.35 -1.30
CA ALA A 33 -0.65 17.87 -2.20
C ALA A 33 -0.68 17.15 -3.56
N THR A 34 -0.80 15.82 -3.59
CA THR A 34 -0.70 15.01 -4.81
C THR A 34 -1.65 15.46 -5.93
N ALA A 35 -2.93 15.72 -5.64
CA ALA A 35 -3.89 16.18 -6.65
C ALA A 35 -3.43 17.49 -7.30
N ALA A 36 -2.89 18.43 -6.52
CA ALA A 36 -2.33 19.67 -7.04
C ALA A 36 -1.11 19.40 -7.94
N ARG A 37 -0.22 18.48 -7.54
CA ARG A 37 0.95 18.07 -8.34
C ARG A 37 0.53 17.49 -9.69
N ARG A 38 -0.39 16.52 -9.70
CA ARG A 38 -0.91 15.90 -10.93
C ARG A 38 -1.57 16.93 -11.85
N ALA A 39 -2.40 17.81 -11.30
CA ALA A 39 -3.01 18.90 -12.05
C ALA A 39 -1.95 19.89 -12.59
N GLY A 40 -0.91 20.14 -11.81
CA GLY A 40 0.26 20.93 -12.21
C GLY A 40 0.96 20.34 -13.42
N TYR A 41 1.27 19.04 -13.40
CA TYR A 41 1.92 18.37 -14.53
C TYR A 41 1.06 18.44 -15.80
N ALA A 42 -0.24 18.15 -15.69
CA ALA A 42 -1.15 18.23 -16.82
C ALA A 42 -1.22 19.65 -17.40
N LEU A 43 -1.27 20.67 -16.52
CA LEU A 43 -1.28 22.07 -16.93
C LEU A 43 0.02 22.47 -17.64
N VAL A 44 1.17 22.09 -17.07
CA VAL A 44 2.49 22.36 -17.66
C VAL A 44 2.61 21.68 -19.02
N GLN A 45 2.23 20.40 -19.12
CA GLN A 45 2.27 19.65 -20.37
C GLN A 45 1.39 20.31 -21.44
N ALA A 46 0.16 20.66 -21.10
CA ALA A 46 -0.77 21.29 -22.04
C ALA A 46 -0.29 22.68 -22.50
N ARG A 47 0.46 23.38 -21.65
CA ARG A 47 0.87 24.77 -21.88
C ARG A 47 2.23 24.92 -22.54
N LEU A 48 3.19 24.07 -22.18
CA LEU A 48 4.58 24.14 -22.63
C LEU A 48 4.96 23.00 -23.57
N GLY A 49 4.29 21.85 -23.53
CA GLY A 49 4.38 20.82 -24.58
C GLY A 49 5.73 20.09 -24.71
N TYR A 50 6.60 20.12 -23.69
CA TYR A 50 7.88 19.41 -23.75
C TYR A 50 7.65 17.89 -23.70
N PRO A 51 8.33 17.09 -24.54
CA PRO A 51 8.40 15.64 -24.38
C PRO A 51 9.00 15.23 -23.03
N LEU A 52 8.61 14.10 -22.46
CA LEU A 52 9.05 13.66 -21.12
C LEU A 52 10.57 13.39 -21.07
N GLU A 53 11.16 12.93 -22.17
CA GLU A 53 12.61 12.75 -22.32
C GLU A 53 13.39 14.08 -22.22
N ASN A 54 12.70 15.20 -22.52
CA ASN A 54 13.22 16.56 -22.44
C ASN A 54 12.80 17.28 -21.15
N GLN A 55 12.21 16.56 -20.20
CA GLN A 55 11.91 17.08 -18.88
C GLN A 55 12.93 16.60 -17.85
N ASP A 56 13.18 17.48 -16.88
CA ASP A 56 13.95 17.21 -15.67
C ASP A 56 13.04 17.42 -14.46
N TYR A 57 13.21 16.62 -13.41
CA TYR A 57 12.43 16.76 -12.16
C TYR A 57 13.36 17.09 -11.00
N LEU A 58 13.04 18.14 -10.25
CA LEU A 58 13.75 18.51 -9.03
C LEU A 58 12.79 18.37 -7.82
N SER A 59 13.09 17.42 -6.94
CA SER A 59 12.20 17.06 -5.82
C SER A 59 12.34 17.94 -4.57
N GLY A 60 13.37 18.80 -4.52
CA GLY A 60 13.62 19.72 -3.41
C GLY A 60 14.52 19.16 -2.32
N PHE A 61 14.32 19.65 -1.08
CA PHE A 61 15.16 19.33 0.08
C PHE A 61 14.38 19.50 1.40
N VAL A 62 14.93 18.93 2.48
CA VAL A 62 14.34 19.05 3.83
C VAL A 62 14.99 20.18 4.64
N LEU A 63 14.33 21.33 4.73
CA LEU A 63 14.87 22.51 5.41
C LEU A 63 15.25 22.23 6.88
N LEU A 64 14.31 21.70 7.68
CA LEU A 64 14.47 21.46 9.12
C LEU A 64 14.64 19.97 9.44
N ALA A 65 15.59 19.63 10.30
CA ALA A 65 15.90 18.24 10.66
C ALA A 65 14.72 17.50 11.32
N GLU A 66 13.88 18.22 12.06
CA GLU A 66 12.67 17.66 12.69
C GLU A 66 11.64 17.13 11.68
N ASN A 67 11.71 17.58 10.41
CA ASN A 67 10.81 17.12 9.35
C ASN A 67 11.44 16.02 8.48
N ALA A 68 12.67 15.59 8.77
CA ALA A 68 13.43 14.63 7.97
C ALA A 68 12.64 13.35 7.69
N ASP A 69 12.07 12.76 8.73
CA ASP A 69 11.39 11.47 8.63
C ASP A 69 10.23 11.51 7.62
N LEU A 70 9.40 12.55 7.65
CA LEU A 70 8.25 12.65 6.76
C LEU A 70 8.65 13.14 5.36
N TYR A 71 9.49 14.18 5.28
CA TYR A 71 9.73 14.87 4.01
C TYR A 71 10.66 14.07 3.11
N TRP A 72 11.65 13.35 3.66
CA TRP A 72 12.48 12.48 2.84
C TRP A 72 11.67 11.33 2.22
N ARG A 73 10.69 10.76 2.95
CA ARG A 73 9.79 9.74 2.39
C ARG A 73 8.94 10.29 1.25
N ARG A 74 8.43 11.51 1.40
CA ARG A 74 7.67 12.20 0.34
C ARG A 74 8.59 12.47 -0.86
N ILE A 75 9.79 13.00 -0.64
CA ILE A 75 10.78 13.25 -1.69
C ILE A 75 11.13 11.99 -2.47
N ASP A 76 11.45 10.89 -1.77
CA ASP A 76 11.78 9.60 -2.38
C ASP A 76 10.64 9.08 -3.26
N ARG A 77 9.41 9.10 -2.73
CA ARG A 77 8.21 8.75 -3.49
C ARG A 77 7.98 9.66 -4.70
N GLY A 78 8.27 10.95 -4.60
CA GLY A 78 8.18 11.88 -5.71
C GLY A 78 9.18 11.57 -6.83
N LEU A 79 10.39 11.13 -6.49
CA LEU A 79 11.39 10.67 -7.47
C LEU A 79 10.93 9.38 -8.16
N ASP A 80 10.30 8.48 -7.42
CA ASP A 80 9.74 7.25 -7.94
C ASP A 80 8.57 7.50 -8.89
N GLU A 81 7.66 8.40 -8.53
CA GLU A 81 6.57 8.83 -9.38
C GLU A 81 7.08 9.48 -10.67
N ALA A 82 8.08 10.35 -10.59
CA ALA A 82 8.70 10.96 -11.77
C ALA A 82 9.34 9.90 -12.69
N ARG A 83 9.90 8.82 -12.12
CA ARG A 83 10.42 7.68 -12.87
C ARG A 83 9.32 6.97 -13.65
N GLU A 84 8.24 6.64 -12.96
CA GLU A 84 7.08 5.92 -13.53
C GLU A 84 6.40 6.71 -14.63
N ARG A 85 6.41 8.04 -14.52
CA ARG A 85 5.99 8.96 -15.58
C ARG A 85 6.94 9.00 -16.78
N GLY A 86 8.15 8.44 -16.68
CA GLY A 86 9.14 8.42 -17.77
C GLY A 86 10.10 9.62 -17.79
N VAL A 87 10.25 10.36 -16.69
CA VAL A 87 11.21 11.48 -16.60
C VAL A 87 12.62 10.93 -16.35
N PRO A 88 13.56 11.08 -17.30
CA PRO A 88 14.84 10.39 -17.22
C PRO A 88 15.77 10.97 -16.16
N ARG A 89 15.75 12.30 -15.97
CA ARG A 89 16.63 13.00 -15.02
C ARG A 89 15.84 13.53 -13.83
N ARG A 90 16.20 13.07 -12.65
CA ARG A 90 15.54 13.36 -11.38
C ARG A 90 16.62 13.75 -10.38
N TYR A 91 16.45 14.88 -9.71
CA TYR A 91 17.47 15.50 -8.89
C TYR A 91 16.99 15.72 -7.46
N VAL A 92 17.88 15.48 -6.51
CA VAL A 92 17.77 15.91 -5.11
C VAL A 92 18.85 16.96 -4.88
N TRP A 93 18.47 18.24 -4.76
CA TRP A 93 19.42 19.32 -4.52
C TRP A 93 19.50 19.60 -3.02
N ALA A 94 20.27 18.78 -2.31
CA ALA A 94 20.22 18.80 -0.86
C ALA A 94 21.46 18.21 -0.15
N LEU A 95 22.66 18.31 -0.73
CA LEU A 95 23.85 17.64 -0.16
C LEU A 95 24.04 17.89 1.35
N PRO A 96 23.90 19.13 1.88
CA PRO A 96 24.00 19.35 3.33
C PRO A 96 22.92 18.61 4.13
N GLN A 97 21.68 18.60 3.68
CA GLN A 97 20.55 17.96 4.36
C GLN A 97 20.62 16.42 4.24
N VAL A 98 21.03 15.90 3.08
CA VAL A 98 21.30 14.47 2.86
C VAL A 98 22.38 13.99 3.82
N ALA A 99 23.48 14.74 3.95
CA ALA A 99 24.55 14.40 4.89
C ALA A 99 24.10 14.53 6.36
N ARG A 100 23.26 15.52 6.69
CA ARG A 100 22.69 15.72 8.03
C ARG A 100 21.78 14.56 8.44
N ASP A 101 20.91 14.12 7.54
CA ASP A 101 19.81 13.21 7.84
C ASP A 101 20.10 11.75 7.44
N GLY A 102 21.20 11.50 6.73
CA GLY A 102 21.59 10.16 6.26
C GLY A 102 20.70 9.61 5.14
N TYR A 103 20.06 10.49 4.36
CA TYR A 103 19.17 10.06 3.27
C TYR A 103 19.91 9.22 2.24
N THR A 104 19.40 8.01 1.99
CA THR A 104 19.91 7.10 0.95
C THR A 104 18.72 6.55 0.17
N GLN A 105 18.69 6.77 -1.14
CA GLN A 105 17.72 6.10 -2.01
C GLN A 105 18.23 4.68 -2.30
N LEU A 106 17.46 3.69 -1.90
CA LEU A 106 17.78 2.28 -2.17
C LEU A 106 17.40 1.93 -3.62
N PRO A 107 18.23 1.16 -4.34
CA PRO A 107 17.85 0.64 -5.64
C PRO A 107 16.60 -0.24 -5.52
N ARG A 108 15.68 -0.14 -6.48
CA ARG A 108 14.49 -1.00 -6.47
C ARG A 108 14.89 -2.43 -6.85
N PRO A 109 14.14 -3.46 -6.40
CA PRO A 109 14.37 -4.83 -6.85
C PRO A 109 14.35 -5.00 -8.37
N GLU A 110 13.62 -4.14 -9.08
CA GLU A 110 13.52 -4.07 -10.54
C GLU A 110 14.81 -3.56 -11.22
N ASP A 111 15.66 -2.83 -10.48
CA ASP A 111 16.91 -2.25 -10.98
C ASP A 111 18.06 -3.28 -10.98
N ASN A 112 17.87 -4.44 -10.33
CA ASN A 112 18.81 -5.55 -10.36
C ASN A 112 18.47 -6.50 -11.51
N GLU A 113 19.42 -6.72 -12.43
CA GLU A 113 19.30 -7.66 -13.56
C GLU A 113 19.20 -9.14 -13.12
N GLU A 114 19.42 -9.44 -11.84
CA GLU A 114 19.22 -10.76 -11.25
C GLU A 114 17.74 -11.02 -10.99
N ASN A 115 17.09 -11.66 -11.96
CA ASN A 115 15.76 -12.30 -11.92
C ASN A 115 14.88 -11.82 -10.74
N PRO A 116 14.17 -10.69 -10.88
CA PRO A 116 13.44 -10.08 -9.77
C PRO A 116 12.43 -11.09 -9.22
N MET A 117 12.72 -11.60 -8.03
CA MET A 117 11.79 -12.47 -7.33
C MET A 117 10.52 -11.65 -7.07
N THR A 118 9.42 -11.99 -7.74
CA THR A 118 8.11 -11.41 -7.44
C THR A 118 7.67 -11.93 -6.08
N PRO A 119 7.63 -11.08 -5.02
CA PRO A 119 7.38 -11.54 -3.64
C PRO A 119 5.90 -11.81 -3.37
N PHE A 120 5.01 -11.34 -4.25
CA PHE A 120 3.57 -11.47 -4.12
C PHE A 120 2.93 -11.67 -5.49
N ASP A 121 2.16 -12.73 -5.64
CA ASP A 121 1.36 -12.95 -6.82
C ASP A 121 -0.10 -12.58 -6.53
N ASP A 122 -0.68 -11.68 -7.32
CA ASP A 122 -2.03 -11.13 -7.08
C ASP A 122 -3.18 -12.09 -7.47
N VAL A 123 -3.12 -13.31 -6.95
CA VAL A 123 -4.12 -14.37 -7.15
C VAL A 123 -4.75 -14.75 -5.82
N ALA A 124 -6.01 -15.17 -5.85
CA ALA A 124 -6.70 -15.70 -4.68
C ALA A 124 -6.26 -17.15 -4.39
N TYR A 125 -6.33 -17.54 -3.12
CA TYR A 125 -6.27 -18.95 -2.72
C TYR A 125 -7.35 -19.74 -3.49
N PRO A 126 -7.00 -20.89 -4.10
CA PRO A 126 -7.82 -21.48 -5.15
C PRO A 126 -8.97 -22.36 -4.63
N LEU A 127 -8.98 -22.68 -3.33
CA LEU A 127 -9.98 -23.56 -2.72
C LEU A 127 -10.91 -22.78 -1.79
N ALA A 128 -12.15 -23.23 -1.71
CA ALA A 128 -13.06 -22.75 -0.67
C ALA A 128 -12.52 -23.20 0.70
N LEU A 129 -12.52 -22.30 1.68
CA LEU A 129 -12.12 -22.64 3.03
C LEU A 129 -13.13 -23.62 3.64
N GLY A 130 -12.63 -24.74 4.16
CA GLY A 130 -13.44 -25.67 4.93
C GLY A 130 -14.03 -25.01 6.17
N ARG A 131 -15.14 -25.55 6.69
CA ARG A 131 -15.75 -25.06 7.94
C ARG A 131 -14.80 -25.06 9.13
N ASP A 132 -13.83 -25.96 9.11
CA ASP A 132 -12.84 -26.15 10.17
C ASP A 132 -11.55 -25.34 9.92
N ALA A 133 -11.52 -24.48 8.90
CA ALA A 133 -10.43 -23.53 8.71
C ALA A 133 -10.36 -22.59 9.92
N SER A 134 -9.15 -22.36 10.41
CA SER A 134 -8.93 -21.58 11.62
C SER A 134 -8.18 -20.27 11.32
N VAL A 135 -8.47 -19.24 12.10
CA VAL A 135 -7.78 -17.94 12.07
C VAL A 135 -7.34 -17.61 13.48
N SER A 136 -6.06 -17.28 13.64
CA SER A 136 -5.43 -16.97 14.93
C SER A 136 -4.68 -15.64 14.84
N PRO A 137 -5.20 -14.56 15.44
CA PRO A 137 -4.46 -13.32 15.63
C PRO A 137 -3.38 -13.46 16.71
N GLU A 138 -2.15 -12.99 16.43
CA GLU A 138 -1.00 -13.08 17.33
C GLU A 138 -0.35 -11.71 17.56
N PHE A 139 -0.15 -11.33 18.83
CA PHE A 139 0.70 -10.21 19.23
C PHE A 139 2.05 -10.70 19.75
N SER A 140 3.09 -9.91 19.55
CA SER A 140 4.40 -10.15 20.17
C SER A 140 4.54 -9.26 21.41
N THR A 141 4.52 -9.86 22.60
CA THR A 141 4.68 -9.16 23.89
C THR A 141 5.74 -9.84 24.74
N SER A 142 6.78 -9.11 25.14
CA SER A 142 7.73 -9.60 26.14
C SER A 142 7.23 -9.30 27.54
N VAL A 143 7.17 -10.32 28.40
CA VAL A 143 6.75 -10.21 29.79
C VAL A 143 7.94 -10.50 30.70
N ALA A 144 8.28 -9.57 31.58
CA ALA A 144 9.38 -9.70 32.53
C ALA A 144 8.87 -9.53 33.96
N LEU A 145 9.17 -10.51 34.82
CA LEU A 145 8.92 -10.42 36.25
C LEU A 145 10.14 -9.80 36.93
N THR A 146 9.91 -8.73 37.69
CA THR A 146 10.96 -8.11 38.50
C THR A 146 11.16 -8.88 39.80
N ALA A 147 12.33 -8.73 40.43
CA ALA A 147 12.62 -9.33 41.73
C ALA A 147 11.64 -8.92 42.85
N SER A 148 10.92 -7.80 42.67
CA SER A 148 9.84 -7.35 43.55
C SER A 148 8.49 -8.03 43.29
N GLY A 149 8.43 -9.03 42.40
CA GLY A 149 7.20 -9.74 42.04
C GLY A 149 6.26 -8.96 41.11
N HIS A 150 6.70 -7.82 40.57
CA HIS A 150 5.88 -7.01 39.66
C HIS A 150 6.16 -7.41 38.20
N GLU A 151 5.13 -7.35 37.37
CA GLU A 151 5.22 -7.64 35.95
C GLU A 151 5.45 -6.36 35.13
N ARG A 152 6.41 -6.41 34.21
CA ARG A 152 6.54 -5.44 33.11
C ARG A 152 6.23 -6.12 31.78
N ARG A 153 5.41 -5.45 30.97
CA ARG A 153 5.00 -5.90 29.64
C ARG A 153 5.50 -4.88 28.62
N ASN A 154 6.10 -5.37 27.55
CA ASN A 154 6.51 -4.56 26.40
C ASN A 154 5.91 -5.16 25.13
N ALA A 155 4.98 -4.43 24.51
CA ALA A 155 4.38 -4.82 23.23
C ALA A 155 5.39 -4.51 22.12
N LEU A 156 5.86 -5.55 21.43
CA LEU A 156 6.83 -5.44 20.35
C LEU A 156 6.17 -5.14 19.00
N TRP A 157 4.91 -5.56 18.82
CA TRP A 157 4.11 -5.27 17.64
C TRP A 157 2.91 -4.39 18.01
N SER A 158 2.65 -3.36 17.21
CA SER A 158 1.48 -2.48 17.35
C SER A 158 0.19 -3.12 16.80
N ASP A 159 0.30 -4.15 15.97
CA ASP A 159 -0.82 -4.82 15.31
C ASP A 159 -0.65 -6.35 15.35
N ALA A 160 -1.77 -7.07 15.45
CA ALA A 160 -1.81 -8.53 15.53
C ALA A 160 -1.54 -9.13 14.15
N ARG A 161 -0.57 -10.05 14.05
CA ARG A 161 -0.32 -10.81 12.82
C ARG A 161 -1.26 -12.00 12.75
N LEU A 162 -1.91 -12.22 11.62
CA LEU A 162 -2.80 -13.36 11.42
C LEU A 162 -2.04 -14.62 11.01
N ARG A 163 -2.46 -15.75 11.57
CA ARG A 163 -2.14 -17.10 11.11
C ARG A 163 -3.42 -17.82 10.71
N PHE A 164 -3.33 -18.63 9.67
CA PHE A 164 -4.45 -19.42 9.18
C PHE A 164 -4.04 -20.89 9.12
N ASP A 165 -4.98 -21.80 9.31
CA ASP A 165 -4.86 -23.17 8.84
C ASP A 165 -6.01 -23.46 7.88
N VAL A 166 -5.66 -23.69 6.61
CA VAL A 166 -6.62 -23.91 5.51
C VAL A 166 -6.65 -25.35 5.03
N GLY A 167 -5.91 -26.26 5.68
CA GLY A 167 -5.90 -27.68 5.37
C GLY A 167 -7.22 -28.40 5.71
N PRO A 168 -7.81 -28.17 6.91
CA PRO A 168 -9.01 -28.87 7.33
C PRO A 168 -10.16 -28.77 6.31
N GLY A 169 -10.62 -29.94 5.84
CA GLY A 169 -11.74 -30.06 4.92
C GLY A 169 -11.37 -30.42 3.48
N ILE A 170 -10.09 -30.35 3.11
CA ILE A 170 -9.60 -30.78 1.78
C ILE A 170 -9.57 -32.31 1.73
N ARG A 171 -10.41 -32.92 0.87
CA ARG A 171 -10.61 -34.38 0.86
C ARG A 171 -10.59 -35.04 -0.51
N SER A 172 -10.76 -34.27 -1.59
CA SER A 172 -10.78 -34.83 -2.94
C SER A 172 -9.41 -34.79 -3.63
N GLU A 173 -9.18 -35.73 -4.54
CA GLU A 173 -7.96 -35.76 -5.36
C GLU A 173 -7.80 -34.48 -6.22
N GLU A 174 -8.93 -33.92 -6.69
CA GLU A 174 -8.96 -32.69 -7.48
C GLU A 174 -8.52 -31.46 -6.66
N GLU A 175 -9.04 -31.31 -5.44
CA GLU A 175 -8.62 -30.22 -4.53
C GLU A 175 -7.15 -30.37 -4.13
N LEU A 176 -6.69 -31.60 -3.86
CA LEU A 176 -5.28 -31.87 -3.57
C LEU A 176 -4.38 -31.55 -4.76
N GLY A 177 -4.76 -31.94 -5.97
CA GLY A 177 -4.05 -31.58 -7.19
C GLY A 177 -3.94 -30.07 -7.37
N THR A 178 -5.05 -29.36 -7.12
CA THR A 178 -5.12 -27.89 -7.16
C THR A 178 -4.19 -27.26 -6.12
N LEU A 179 -4.20 -27.75 -4.88
CA LEU A 179 -3.33 -27.29 -3.80
C LEU A 179 -1.85 -27.52 -4.11
N ILE A 180 -1.47 -28.71 -4.59
CA ILE A 180 -0.09 -29.03 -4.96
C ILE A 180 0.39 -28.13 -6.10
N ALA A 181 -0.43 -27.93 -7.12
CA ALA A 181 -0.11 -27.04 -8.24
C ALA A 181 0.08 -25.59 -7.75
N PHE A 182 -0.81 -25.10 -6.90
CA PHE A 182 -0.74 -23.76 -6.33
C PHE A 182 0.50 -23.59 -5.43
N PHE A 183 0.80 -24.53 -4.54
CA PHE A 183 1.98 -24.52 -3.69
C PHE A 183 3.28 -24.44 -4.50
N ARG A 184 3.40 -25.26 -5.55
CA ARG A 184 4.56 -25.23 -6.47
C ARG A 184 4.68 -23.90 -7.20
N ALA A 185 3.57 -23.34 -7.66
CA ALA A 185 3.55 -22.05 -8.35
C ALA A 185 3.93 -20.86 -7.44
N ARG A 186 3.80 -21.00 -6.11
CA ARG A 186 4.22 -19.99 -5.11
C ARG A 186 5.62 -20.24 -4.54
N HIS A 187 6.27 -21.36 -4.89
CA HIS A 187 7.57 -21.75 -4.35
C HIS A 187 7.58 -21.83 -2.81
N GLY A 188 6.52 -22.39 -2.21
CA GLY A 188 6.37 -22.47 -0.76
C GLY A 188 6.21 -21.08 -0.12
N PRO A 189 7.02 -20.70 0.90
CA PRO A 189 6.90 -19.41 1.59
C PRO A 189 7.42 -18.23 0.77
N ALA A 190 8.02 -18.48 -0.40
CA ALA A 190 8.69 -17.49 -1.22
C ALA A 190 7.75 -16.42 -1.80
N ARG A 191 6.55 -16.79 -2.24
CA ARG A 191 5.59 -15.86 -2.86
C ARG A 191 4.26 -15.82 -2.14
N GLY A 192 3.82 -14.60 -1.81
CA GLY A 192 2.52 -14.35 -1.22
C GLY A 192 1.37 -14.43 -2.21
N PHE A 193 0.16 -14.47 -1.70
CA PHE A 193 -1.10 -14.48 -2.42
C PHE A 193 -2.25 -13.96 -1.54
N ARG A 194 -3.44 -13.75 -2.13
CA ARG A 194 -4.62 -13.25 -1.41
C ARG A 194 -5.39 -14.38 -0.75
N LEU A 195 -5.76 -14.18 0.51
CA LEU A 195 -6.69 -15.05 1.23
C LEU A 195 -7.88 -14.25 1.73
N ARG A 196 -9.10 -14.68 1.38
CA ARG A 196 -10.31 -14.15 1.99
C ARG A 196 -10.44 -14.74 3.39
N ASP A 197 -10.23 -13.93 4.42
CA ASP A 197 -10.54 -14.32 5.80
C ASP A 197 -12.08 -14.51 5.91
N PRO A 198 -12.57 -15.67 6.36
CA PRO A 198 -14.01 -15.94 6.44
C PRO A 198 -14.69 -15.22 7.61
N PHE A 199 -13.93 -14.81 8.62
CA PHE A 199 -14.43 -14.14 9.82
C PHE A 199 -14.28 -12.63 9.73
N ASP A 200 -13.30 -12.12 8.99
CA ASP A 200 -13.08 -10.69 8.86
C ASP A 200 -12.59 -10.25 7.47
N PHE A 201 -13.53 -9.77 6.65
CA PHE A 201 -13.26 -9.35 5.28
C PHE A 201 -14.00 -8.08 4.85
N SER A 202 -14.57 -7.34 5.80
CA SER A 202 -15.38 -6.15 5.53
C SER A 202 -15.02 -4.98 6.43
N SER A 203 -15.02 -3.79 5.85
CA SER A 203 -15.00 -2.51 6.58
C SER A 203 -16.20 -2.35 7.51
N ARG A 204 -17.32 -3.03 7.23
CA ARG A 204 -18.53 -2.98 8.04
C ARG A 204 -18.58 -4.14 9.01
N ALA A 205 -18.37 -3.84 10.28
CA ALA A 205 -18.21 -4.84 11.34
C ALA A 205 -17.11 -5.84 10.96
N MET A 206 -17.43 -7.13 10.80
CA MET A 206 -16.46 -8.15 10.38
C MET A 206 -16.78 -8.70 8.98
N THR A 207 -18.05 -8.97 8.69
CA THR A 207 -18.50 -9.61 7.44
C THR A 207 -19.68 -8.89 6.78
N GLY A 208 -20.03 -7.68 7.26
CA GLY A 208 -21.21 -6.95 6.80
C GLY A 208 -21.07 -6.41 5.37
N THR A 209 -22.18 -6.04 4.74
CA THR A 209 -22.16 -5.39 3.42
C THR A 209 -21.66 -3.94 3.54
N PRO A 210 -20.56 -3.57 2.85
CA PRO A 210 -19.98 -2.23 2.98
C PRO A 210 -20.93 -1.10 2.62
N THR A 211 -20.72 0.06 3.24
CA THR A 211 -21.37 1.32 2.89
C THR A 211 -20.34 2.44 2.78
N ALA A 212 -20.67 3.54 2.10
CA ALA A 212 -19.78 4.70 2.00
C ALA A 212 -19.48 5.39 3.36
N PHE A 213 -20.06 4.90 4.47
CA PHE A 213 -20.00 5.49 5.80
C PHE A 213 -19.28 4.63 6.84
N ASP A 214 -18.64 3.54 6.43
CA ASP A 214 -18.10 2.54 7.35
C ASP A 214 -16.90 3.05 8.17
N GLN A 215 -15.77 3.34 7.50
CA GLN A 215 -14.51 3.70 8.17
C GLN A 215 -14.17 5.16 7.90
N ILE A 216 -13.83 5.93 8.94
CA ILE A 216 -13.20 7.24 8.78
C ILE A 216 -11.72 6.99 8.46
N ILE A 217 -11.29 7.35 7.25
CA ILE A 217 -9.91 7.13 6.81
C ILE A 217 -9.05 8.39 6.89
N ALA A 218 -9.67 9.58 6.91
CA ALA A 218 -8.97 10.84 7.09
C ALA A 218 -9.92 12.00 7.45
N THR A 219 -9.34 13.10 7.92
CA THR A 219 -9.96 14.42 7.95
C THR A 219 -9.17 15.34 7.02
N GLY A 220 -9.87 16.06 6.13
CA GLY A 220 -9.25 16.94 5.16
C GLY A 220 -8.45 18.06 5.81
N ASP A 221 -7.29 18.36 5.23
CA ASP A 221 -6.41 19.47 5.58
C ASP A 221 -6.35 20.52 4.44
N GLY A 222 -7.10 20.32 3.35
CA GLY A 222 -7.08 21.16 2.16
C GLY A 222 -5.95 20.84 1.16
N LEU A 223 -5.07 19.89 1.46
CA LEU A 223 -3.88 19.57 0.67
C LEU A 223 -3.81 18.08 0.31
N ALA A 224 -3.84 17.21 1.31
CA ALA A 224 -3.78 15.76 1.11
C ALA A 224 -4.95 15.27 0.25
N SER A 225 -4.66 14.37 -0.68
CA SER A 225 -5.62 13.77 -1.61
C SER A 225 -5.42 12.27 -1.78
N GLU A 226 -4.61 11.69 -0.90
CA GLU A 226 -4.33 10.26 -0.88
C GLU A 226 -4.53 9.71 0.51
N PHE A 227 -5.35 8.68 0.62
CA PHE A 227 -5.77 8.14 1.91
C PHE A 227 -5.68 6.62 1.90
N ALA A 228 -4.95 6.08 2.86
CA ALA A 228 -4.85 4.65 3.08
C ALA A 228 -6.20 4.09 3.50
N LEU A 229 -6.61 2.98 2.88
CA LEU A 229 -7.70 2.17 3.45
C LEU A 229 -7.24 1.56 4.76
N ILE A 230 -8.02 1.81 5.80
CA ILE A 230 -7.81 1.31 7.14
C ILE A 230 -9.10 0.70 7.68
N LYS A 231 -8.94 -0.22 8.64
CA LYS A 231 -10.04 -0.73 9.46
C LYS A 231 -9.70 -0.53 10.92
N THR A 232 -10.63 0.03 11.68
CA THR A 232 -10.46 0.31 13.11
C THR A 232 -11.15 -0.74 13.97
N TYR A 233 -10.41 -1.28 14.94
CA TYR A 233 -10.88 -2.18 15.99
C TYR A 233 -10.70 -1.46 17.34
N ASP A 234 -11.71 -0.69 17.73
CA ASP A 234 -11.63 0.20 18.90
C ASP A 234 -10.46 1.19 18.77
N GLU A 235 -9.41 1.09 19.61
CA GLU A 235 -8.21 1.94 19.51
C GLU A 235 -7.22 1.47 18.44
N GLN A 236 -7.34 0.23 17.97
CA GLN A 236 -6.40 -0.36 17.02
C GLN A 236 -6.77 0.01 15.57
N VAL A 237 -5.78 0.43 14.78
CA VAL A 237 -5.95 0.72 13.35
C VAL A 237 -5.11 -0.26 12.53
N ARG A 238 -5.78 -0.99 11.63
CA ARG A 238 -5.14 -1.93 10.70
C ARG A 238 -5.13 -1.35 9.30
N ARG A 239 -3.97 -1.42 8.63
CA ARG A 239 -3.86 -1.11 7.22
C ARG A 239 -4.47 -2.20 6.35
N ILE A 240 -5.21 -1.80 5.31
CA ILE A 240 -5.82 -2.72 4.34
C ILE A 240 -5.20 -2.53 2.94
N THR A 241 -4.28 -3.42 2.56
CA THR A 241 -3.48 -3.31 1.32
C THR A 241 -4.07 -4.05 0.12
N ARG A 242 -5.00 -4.98 0.36
CA ARG A 242 -5.63 -5.83 -0.68
C ARG A 242 -7.17 -5.66 -0.69
N PRO A 243 -7.70 -4.45 -0.96
CA PRO A 243 -9.14 -4.27 -1.08
C PRO A 243 -9.69 -4.92 -2.36
N VAL A 244 -10.95 -5.33 -2.32
CA VAL A 244 -11.68 -5.76 -3.51
C VAL A 244 -12.15 -4.50 -4.25
N ALA A 245 -11.48 -4.15 -5.34
CA ALA A 245 -11.69 -2.89 -6.07
C ALA A 245 -13.18 -2.57 -6.35
N GLY A 246 -13.96 -3.55 -6.82
CA GLY A 246 -15.38 -3.36 -7.14
C GLY A 246 -16.33 -3.18 -5.94
N SER A 247 -15.81 -3.27 -4.71
CA SER A 247 -16.61 -3.10 -3.49
C SER A 247 -16.41 -1.76 -2.79
N ILE A 248 -15.45 -0.95 -3.27
CA ILE A 248 -15.05 0.28 -2.60
C ILE A 248 -16.10 1.36 -2.81
N LEU A 249 -16.52 1.99 -1.72
CA LEU A 249 -17.45 3.10 -1.67
C LEU A 249 -16.80 4.21 -0.86
N VAL A 250 -16.67 5.41 -1.41
CA VAL A 250 -16.04 6.56 -0.75
C VAL A 250 -17.08 7.66 -0.52
N SER A 251 -17.03 8.32 0.64
CA SER A 251 -17.74 9.57 0.86
C SER A 251 -16.82 10.66 1.42
N VAL A 252 -17.11 11.90 1.05
CA VAL A 252 -16.44 13.09 1.57
C VAL A 252 -17.51 13.99 2.16
N ASP A 253 -17.35 14.34 3.44
CA ASP A 253 -18.30 15.17 4.20
C ASP A 253 -19.75 14.65 4.13
N GLY A 254 -19.91 13.33 4.18
CA GLY A 254 -21.22 12.67 4.15
C GLY A 254 -21.82 12.48 2.76
N VAL A 255 -21.15 12.93 1.69
CA VAL A 255 -21.60 12.79 0.31
C VAL A 255 -20.82 11.67 -0.39
N PRO A 256 -21.47 10.57 -0.84
CA PRO A 256 -20.83 9.55 -1.66
C PRO A 256 -20.30 10.14 -2.98
N THR A 257 -19.11 9.71 -3.40
CA THR A 257 -18.47 10.19 -4.64
C THR A 257 -17.76 9.07 -5.39
N SER A 258 -17.64 9.25 -6.71
CA SER A 258 -16.82 8.45 -7.62
C SER A 258 -15.57 9.18 -8.13
N ASP A 259 -15.29 10.38 -7.62
CA ASP A 259 -14.18 11.26 -8.06
C ASP A 259 -12.85 10.82 -7.41
N TRP A 260 -12.54 9.54 -7.59
CA TRP A 260 -11.38 8.89 -7.00
C TRP A 260 -10.93 7.70 -7.84
N THR A 261 -9.66 7.33 -7.66
CA THR A 261 -9.07 6.12 -8.24
C THR A 261 -8.41 5.26 -7.16
N LEU A 262 -8.40 3.95 -7.37
CA LEU A 262 -7.67 3.02 -6.50
C LEU A 262 -6.18 3.01 -6.91
N GLY A 263 -5.33 3.51 -6.04
CA GLY A 263 -3.89 3.38 -6.12
C GLY A 263 -3.41 2.02 -5.60
N GLN A 264 -2.09 1.82 -5.67
CA GLN A 264 -1.44 0.60 -5.17
C GLN A 264 -1.66 0.42 -3.66
N ASN A 265 -1.62 -0.84 -3.21
CA ASN A 265 -1.70 -1.22 -1.80
C ASN A 265 -2.90 -0.60 -1.07
N GLY A 266 -4.05 -0.42 -1.73
CA GLY A 266 -5.25 0.11 -1.10
C GLY A 266 -5.17 1.59 -0.71
N MET A 267 -4.57 2.42 -1.57
CA MET A 267 -4.64 3.89 -1.46
C MET A 267 -5.83 4.44 -2.25
N ILE A 268 -6.65 5.28 -1.64
CA ILE A 268 -7.68 6.05 -2.33
C ILE A 268 -7.07 7.37 -2.78
N LEU A 269 -7.06 7.62 -4.08
CA LEU A 269 -6.56 8.84 -4.69
C LEU A 269 -7.75 9.69 -5.12
N LEU A 270 -8.09 10.72 -4.35
CA LEU A 270 -9.13 11.68 -4.74
C LEU A 270 -8.62 12.59 -5.85
N ASP A 271 -9.52 12.98 -6.75
CA ASP A 271 -9.20 13.92 -7.83
C ASP A 271 -8.95 15.34 -7.30
N THR A 272 -9.55 15.69 -6.16
CA THR A 272 -9.40 16.98 -5.47
C THR A 272 -9.17 16.75 -3.98
N ALA A 273 -8.31 17.56 -3.37
CA ALA A 273 -8.09 17.52 -1.92
C ALA A 273 -9.37 17.91 -1.18
N PRO A 274 -9.81 17.14 -0.15
CA PRO A 274 -10.94 17.53 0.69
C PRO A 274 -10.67 18.85 1.41
N LEU A 275 -11.71 19.65 1.60
CA LEU A 275 -11.62 20.88 2.38
C LEU A 275 -11.18 20.61 3.82
N VAL A 276 -10.60 21.62 4.47
CA VAL A 276 -10.22 21.55 5.89
C VAL A 276 -11.43 21.13 6.74
N GLY A 277 -11.28 20.06 7.50
CA GLY A 277 -12.33 19.50 8.37
C GLY A 277 -13.31 18.53 7.69
N ALA A 278 -13.27 18.38 6.36
CA ALA A 278 -14.13 17.43 5.66
C ALA A 278 -13.76 15.99 6.02
N ILE A 279 -14.73 15.19 6.48
CA ILE A 279 -14.47 13.81 6.88
C ILE A 279 -14.47 12.90 5.65
N VAL A 280 -13.36 12.20 5.42
CA VAL A 280 -13.24 11.19 4.36
C VAL A 280 -13.55 9.83 4.94
N ARG A 281 -14.49 9.11 4.33
CA ARG A 281 -14.85 7.75 4.69
C ARG A 281 -14.74 6.78 3.53
N ALA A 282 -14.51 5.51 3.85
CA ALA A 282 -14.58 4.42 2.90
C ALA A 282 -15.26 3.18 3.48
N GLY A 283 -16.02 2.47 2.65
CA GLY A 283 -16.42 1.09 2.87
C GLY A 283 -15.90 0.20 1.74
N PHE A 284 -15.49 -1.02 2.06
CA PHE A 284 -14.83 -1.94 1.16
C PHE A 284 -14.84 -3.36 1.74
N LEU A 285 -14.77 -4.36 0.85
CA LEU A 285 -14.33 -5.71 1.18
C LEU A 285 -12.82 -5.83 0.97
N PHE A 286 -12.17 -6.78 1.63
CA PHE A 286 -10.73 -6.97 1.48
C PHE A 286 -10.31 -8.45 1.62
N ASP A 287 -9.12 -8.73 1.11
CA ASP A 287 -8.39 -9.98 1.32
C ASP A 287 -7.19 -9.71 2.25
N VAL A 288 -6.67 -10.76 2.87
CA VAL A 288 -5.43 -10.73 3.67
C VAL A 288 -4.28 -11.21 2.78
N PRO A 289 -3.18 -10.44 2.66
CA PRO A 289 -1.98 -10.93 2.00
C PRO A 289 -1.32 -11.98 2.89
N VAL A 290 -1.16 -13.20 2.38
CA VAL A 290 -0.56 -14.33 3.13
C VAL A 290 0.49 -15.03 2.28
N ARG A 291 1.29 -15.87 2.93
CA ARG A 291 2.13 -16.88 2.27
C ARG A 291 1.99 -18.21 2.98
N PHE A 292 2.44 -19.30 2.35
CA PHE A 292 2.65 -20.55 3.06
C PHE A 292 3.63 -20.34 4.23
N ALA A 293 3.35 -20.96 5.37
CA ALA A 293 4.20 -20.86 6.54
C ALA A 293 5.46 -21.74 6.42
N GLU A 294 5.38 -22.82 5.63
CA GLU A 294 6.37 -23.89 5.55
C GLU A 294 6.85 -24.16 4.12
N ASP A 295 8.07 -24.70 4.00
CA ASP A 295 8.69 -25.13 2.73
C ASP A 295 8.17 -26.47 2.22
N ARG A 296 7.30 -27.15 2.99
CA ARG A 296 6.67 -28.41 2.65
C ARG A 296 5.19 -28.36 3.03
N ILE A 297 4.37 -29.07 2.27
CA ILE A 297 3.01 -29.44 2.66
C ILE A 297 2.92 -30.96 2.70
N ASP A 298 2.21 -31.48 3.70
CA ASP A 298 1.98 -32.91 3.84
C ASP A 298 0.61 -33.26 3.27
N VAL A 299 0.61 -34.10 2.23
CA VAL A 299 -0.59 -34.60 1.53
C VAL A 299 -0.54 -36.13 1.53
N SER A 300 -1.62 -36.77 1.97
CA SER A 300 -1.71 -38.24 2.03
C SER A 300 -2.94 -38.75 1.28
N GLY A 301 -2.82 -39.94 0.68
CA GLY A 301 -3.96 -40.68 0.12
C GLY A 301 -4.51 -41.63 1.18
N LEU A 302 -5.77 -41.47 1.57
CA LEU A 302 -6.44 -42.34 2.54
C LEU A 302 -7.08 -43.58 1.87
N ASN A 303 -7.56 -43.46 0.63
CA ASN A 303 -8.09 -44.55 -0.22
C ASN A 303 -8.10 -44.14 -1.71
N PHE A 304 -8.47 -45.03 -2.64
CA PHE A 304 -8.45 -44.84 -4.12
C PHE A 304 -9.11 -43.55 -4.66
N ALA A 305 -9.94 -42.85 -3.88
CA ALA A 305 -10.64 -41.63 -4.29
C ALA A 305 -10.64 -40.51 -3.21
N ALA A 306 -9.95 -40.73 -2.09
CA ALA A 306 -9.94 -39.80 -0.95
C ALA A 306 -8.50 -39.57 -0.49
N GLY A 307 -8.07 -38.33 -0.49
CA GLY A 307 -6.84 -37.90 0.17
C GLY A 307 -7.15 -36.88 1.24
N GLU A 308 -6.14 -36.40 1.95
CA GLU A 308 -6.28 -35.32 2.92
C GLU A 308 -5.04 -34.43 2.94
N ALA A 309 -5.25 -33.18 3.33
CA ALA A 309 -4.21 -32.25 3.72
C ALA A 309 -4.53 -31.80 5.16
N PRO A 310 -4.00 -32.48 6.19
CA PRO A 310 -4.44 -32.27 7.58
C PRO A 310 -4.26 -30.83 8.07
N SER A 311 -3.17 -30.19 7.65
CA SER A 311 -2.82 -28.83 7.99
C SER A 311 -2.11 -28.16 6.83
N ILE A 312 -2.52 -26.94 6.51
CA ILE A 312 -1.87 -26.06 5.53
C ILE A 312 -1.75 -24.69 6.20
N PRO A 313 -0.67 -24.48 6.98
CA PRO A 313 -0.49 -23.25 7.72
C PRO A 313 -0.10 -22.10 6.78
N LEU A 314 -0.82 -20.99 6.89
CA LEU A 314 -0.53 -19.74 6.21
C LEU A 314 -0.23 -18.65 7.24
N VAL A 315 0.59 -17.69 6.86
CA VAL A 315 0.94 -16.55 7.70
C VAL A 315 0.76 -15.25 6.93
N GLU A 316 0.16 -14.26 7.58
CA GLU A 316 0.02 -12.91 7.03
C GLU A 316 1.39 -12.30 6.70
N LEU A 317 1.44 -11.64 5.55
CA LEU A 317 2.53 -10.78 5.12
C LEU A 317 2.22 -9.34 5.55
N ARG A 318 3.19 -8.70 6.20
CA ARG A 318 3.14 -7.27 6.43
C ARG A 318 3.70 -6.59 5.19
N GLU A 319 2.79 -6.11 4.34
CA GLU A 319 3.11 -5.39 3.10
C GLU A 319 3.43 -3.92 3.34
N GLU A 320 3.20 -3.44 4.56
CA GLU A 320 3.84 -2.23 5.04
C GLU A 320 5.23 -2.56 5.52
N THR A 321 6.22 -2.00 4.83
CA THR A 321 7.53 -1.77 5.42
C THR A 321 7.32 -0.76 6.54
N PHE A 322 7.27 -1.22 7.79
CA PHE A 322 7.59 -0.33 8.89
C PHE A 322 8.99 0.23 8.61
N ALA A 323 9.04 1.53 8.34
CA ALA A 323 10.24 2.36 8.46
C ALA A 323 9.80 3.64 9.16
#